data_AF-A0A2V7IME6-F1
#
_entry.id   AF-A0A2V7IME6-F1
#
_cell.length_a   1.000
_cell.length_b   1.000
_cell.length_c   1.000
_cell.angle_alpha   90.00
_cell.angle_beta   90.00
_cell.angle_gamma   90.00
#
_symmetry.space_group_name_H-M   'P 1'
#
loop_
_entity.id
_entity.type
_entity.pdbx_description
1 polymer ?
#
loop_
_entity_poly.entity_id
_entity_poly.type
_entity_poly.pdbx_seq_one_letter_code
_entity_poly.pdbx_strand_id
1 'polypeptide(L)'
;WSGAASVVPESWVDSVTRPQFAWRTVVGPLQRVTYGMLWWVSDASPTAFFAWGYGGQFVYVVPSRDLVVVATTDWVQLSEITPTELAAQVLGVIVNDVVPAAR
;
A
#
# COMPACT_ATOMS: atom_id res chain seq x y z
N TRP A 1 2.24 7.33 17.32
CA TRP A 1 3.36 7.13 18.26
C TRP A 1 3.25 8.18 19.36
N SER A 2 3.50 7.82 20.61
CA SER A 2 3.26 8.68 21.79
C SER A 2 4.52 9.08 22.54
N GLY A 3 5.70 8.99 21.91
CA GLY A 3 6.99 9.18 22.61
C GLY A 3 7.67 10.51 22.32
N ALA A 4 8.90 10.66 22.82
CA ALA A 4 9.76 11.84 22.62
C ALA A 4 11.03 11.58 21.77
N ALA A 5 11.30 10.32 21.37
CA ALA A 5 12.47 9.92 20.57
C ALA A 5 12.14 9.17 19.26
N SER A 6 12.65 9.64 18.12
CA SER A 6 12.42 8.98 16.82
C SER A 6 12.98 7.55 16.78
N VAL A 7 12.23 6.59 16.25
CA VAL A 7 12.67 5.19 16.06
C VAL A 7 13.65 5.06 14.90
N VAL A 8 13.44 5.85 13.85
CA VAL A 8 14.28 5.91 12.64
C VAL A 8 14.44 7.35 12.17
N PRO A 9 15.50 7.68 11.41
CA PRO A 9 15.61 8.98 10.76
C PRO A 9 14.49 9.19 9.73
N GLU A 10 14.02 10.43 9.57
CA GLU A 10 13.06 10.82 8.53
C GLU A 10 13.61 10.50 7.13
N SER A 11 14.89 10.81 6.89
CA SER A 11 15.59 10.48 5.64
C SER A 11 15.61 8.98 5.33
N TRP A 12 15.54 8.13 6.36
CA TRP A 12 15.43 6.69 6.16
C TRP A 12 14.05 6.34 5.60
N VAL A 13 12.98 6.87 6.21
CA VAL A 13 11.59 6.71 5.72
C VAL A 13 11.44 7.18 4.28
N ASP A 14 11.98 8.35 3.94
CA ASP A 14 11.92 8.88 2.57
C ASP A 14 12.58 7.93 1.56
N SER A 15 13.74 7.37 1.93
CA SER A 15 14.49 6.52 1.02
C SER A 15 13.84 5.13 0.82
N VAL A 16 13.17 4.56 1.83
CA VAL A 16 12.49 3.25 1.67
C VAL A 16 11.19 3.33 0.90
N THR A 17 10.50 4.48 0.99
CA THR A 17 9.15 4.68 0.44
C THR A 17 9.13 5.36 -0.93
N ARG A 18 10.28 5.86 -1.42
CA ARG A 18 10.40 6.40 -2.78
C ARG A 18 10.67 5.31 -3.84
N PRO A 19 10.32 5.55 -5.12
CA PRO A 19 10.72 4.69 -6.23
C PRO A 19 12.23 4.45 -6.28
N GLN A 20 12.66 3.19 -6.30
CA GLN A 20 14.06 2.80 -6.49
C GLN A 20 14.33 2.24 -7.90
N PHE A 21 13.27 2.01 -8.68
CA PHE A 21 13.35 1.50 -10.04
C PHE A 21 12.59 2.39 -11.03
N ALA A 22 13.01 2.37 -12.29
CA ALA A 22 12.38 3.13 -13.38
C ALA A 22 11.16 2.43 -14.00
N TRP A 23 11.05 1.10 -13.87
CA TRP A 23 9.93 0.35 -14.44
C TRP A 23 8.62 0.65 -13.72
N ARG A 24 7.51 0.55 -14.45
CA ARG A 24 6.15 0.66 -13.90
C ARG A 24 5.31 -0.53 -14.34
N THR A 25 4.43 -0.97 -13.46
CA THR A 25 3.47 -2.04 -13.70
C THR A 25 2.09 -1.66 -13.16
N VAL A 26 1.09 -2.44 -13.55
CA VAL A 26 -0.29 -2.34 -13.07
C VAL A 26 -0.51 -3.37 -11.96
N VAL A 27 -1.13 -2.95 -10.85
CA VAL A 27 -1.50 -3.83 -9.73
C VAL A 27 -2.93 -3.50 -9.31
N GLY A 28 -3.88 -4.39 -9.64
CA GLY A 28 -5.30 -4.15 -9.39
C GLY A 28 -5.76 -2.82 -10.01
N PRO A 29 -6.33 -1.88 -9.22
CA PRO A 29 -6.75 -0.57 -9.72
C PRO A 29 -5.58 0.41 -10.00
N LEU A 30 -4.37 0.13 -9.50
CA LEU A 30 -3.23 1.04 -9.59
C LEU A 30 -2.47 0.89 -10.91
N GLN A 31 -2.41 1.97 -11.69
CA GLN A 31 -1.83 1.96 -13.04
C GLN A 31 -0.31 2.18 -13.10
N ARG A 32 0.27 2.76 -12.04
CA ARG A 32 1.68 3.13 -12.01
C ARG A 32 2.31 2.71 -10.70
N VAL A 33 2.67 1.44 -10.62
CA VAL A 33 3.30 0.84 -9.44
C VAL A 33 4.75 0.45 -9.75
N THR A 34 5.62 0.70 -8.79
CA THR A 34 7.02 0.27 -8.77
C THR A 34 7.39 -0.22 -7.38
N TYR A 35 8.68 -0.36 -7.13
CA TYR A 35 9.21 -0.82 -5.86
C TYR A 35 10.22 0.18 -5.26
N GLY A 36 10.21 0.25 -3.94
CA GLY A 36 11.17 0.93 -3.08
C GLY A 36 12.06 -0.10 -2.37
N MET A 37 12.39 0.15 -1.10
CA MET A 37 13.13 -0.81 -0.28
C MET A 37 12.15 -1.59 0.59
N LEU A 38 11.69 -2.75 0.11
CA LEU A 38 10.65 -3.59 0.72
C LEU A 38 9.21 -3.02 0.67
N TRP A 39 9.02 -1.89 -0.01
CA TRP A 39 7.72 -1.25 -0.20
C TRP A 39 7.33 -1.22 -1.68
N TRP A 40 6.07 -1.50 -1.98
CA TRP A 40 5.50 -1.11 -3.27
C TRP A 40 5.22 0.39 -3.26
N VAL A 41 5.41 1.06 -4.39
CA VAL A 41 5.23 2.50 -4.51
C VAL A 41 4.33 2.80 -5.69
N SER A 42 3.22 3.49 -5.45
CA SER A 42 2.36 4.04 -6.48
C SER A 42 2.68 5.53 -6.68
N ASP A 43 3.17 5.88 -7.86
CA ASP A 43 3.47 7.28 -8.21
C ASP A 43 2.36 7.94 -9.06
N ALA A 44 1.20 7.29 -9.17
CA ALA A 44 -0.04 7.93 -9.62
C ALA A 44 -0.56 8.89 -8.54
N SER A 45 -1.41 9.85 -8.90
CA SER A 45 -2.01 10.77 -7.92
C SER A 45 -3.30 10.19 -7.32
N PRO A 46 -3.48 10.20 -5.98
CA PRO A 46 -2.49 10.59 -4.97
C PRO A 46 -1.38 9.54 -4.81
N THR A 47 -0.16 9.99 -4.57
CA THR A 47 0.98 9.07 -4.39
C THR A 47 0.82 8.26 -3.11
N ALA A 48 1.18 6.98 -3.19
CA ALA A 48 1.07 6.06 -2.07
C ALA A 48 2.24 5.09 -2.03
N PHE A 49 2.49 4.50 -0.88
CA PHE A 49 3.37 3.35 -0.74
C PHE A 49 2.70 2.32 0.17
N PHE A 50 2.97 1.04 -0.09
CA PHE A 50 2.29 -0.03 0.61
C PHE A 50 3.11 -1.31 0.74
N ALA A 51 2.91 -1.99 1.86
CA ALA A 51 3.37 -3.36 2.06
C ALA A 51 2.20 -4.30 1.70
N TRP A 52 2.51 -5.35 0.96
CA TRP A 52 1.51 -6.29 0.45
C TRP A 52 1.86 -7.72 0.88
N GLY A 53 1.05 -8.28 1.77
CA GLY A 53 1.12 -9.68 2.18
C GLY A 53 0.15 -10.55 1.38
N TYR A 54 0.53 -11.83 1.24
CA TYR A 54 -0.25 -12.82 0.50
C TYR A 54 -1.69 -12.93 1.01
N GLY A 55 -2.65 -13.06 0.09
CA GLY A 55 -4.07 -13.16 0.42
C GLY A 55 -4.77 -11.84 0.75
N GLY A 56 -4.13 -10.69 0.50
CA GLY A 56 -4.80 -9.39 0.63
C GLY A 56 -4.56 -8.68 1.97
N GLN A 57 -3.42 -8.95 2.60
CA GLN A 57 -2.96 -8.19 3.76
C GLN A 57 -2.28 -6.91 3.27
N PHE A 58 -2.66 -5.74 3.77
CA PHE A 58 -2.05 -4.46 3.35
C PHE A 58 -1.77 -3.54 4.53
N VAL A 59 -0.63 -2.86 4.44
CA VAL A 59 -0.41 -1.54 5.07
C VAL A 59 -0.26 -0.55 3.93
N TYR A 60 -1.21 0.35 3.76
CA TYR A 60 -1.28 1.29 2.64
C TYR A 60 -1.27 2.73 3.15
N VAL A 61 -0.31 3.52 2.69
CA VAL A 61 -0.09 4.89 3.20
C VAL A 61 -0.26 5.90 2.08
N VAL A 62 -1.05 6.95 2.35
CA VAL A 62 -1.26 8.10 1.45
C VAL A 62 -0.84 9.38 2.18
N PRO A 63 0.44 9.81 2.04
CA PRO A 63 0.96 10.93 2.82
C PRO A 63 0.20 12.23 2.61
N SER A 64 -0.27 12.50 1.39
CA SER A 64 -1.01 13.73 1.05
C SER A 64 -2.40 13.81 1.71
N ARG A 65 -2.86 12.74 2.35
CA ARG A 65 -4.15 12.64 3.05
C ARG A 65 -4.00 12.32 4.54
N ASP A 66 -2.78 12.34 5.06
CA ASP A 66 -2.46 11.88 6.44
C ASP A 66 -3.14 10.53 6.78
N LEU A 67 -3.16 9.61 5.80
CA LEU A 67 -3.94 8.39 5.86
C LEU A 67 -3.05 7.15 5.88
N VAL A 68 -3.35 6.25 6.83
CA VAL A 68 -2.87 4.88 6.84
C VAL A 68 -4.08 3.94 6.86
N VAL A 69 -4.13 3.02 5.90
CA VAL A 69 -5.13 1.95 5.84
C VAL A 69 -4.43 0.63 6.14
N VAL A 70 -4.97 -0.11 7.09
CA VAL A 70 -4.54 -1.48 7.40
C VAL A 70 -5.68 -2.41 7.04
N ALA A 71 -5.40 -3.38 6.19
CA ALA A 71 -6.35 -4.42 5.81
C ALA A 71 -5.78 -5.79 6.18
N THR A 72 -6.60 -6.61 6.83
CA THR A 72 -6.29 -8.00 7.10
C THR A 72 -7.38 -8.91 6.56
N THR A 73 -6.99 -10.12 6.15
CA THR A 73 -7.91 -11.12 5.59
C THR A 73 -7.66 -12.49 6.22
N ASP A 74 -8.70 -13.31 6.35
CA ASP A 74 -8.55 -14.74 6.64
C ASP A 74 -8.64 -15.53 5.33
N TRP A 75 -7.58 -15.45 4.53
CA TRP A 75 -7.56 -15.99 3.18
C TRP A 75 -7.38 -17.52 3.14
N VAL A 76 -6.87 -18.13 4.21
CA VAL A 76 -6.49 -19.55 4.23
C VAL A 76 -7.73 -20.45 4.10
N GLN A 77 -8.87 -19.99 4.60
CA GLN A 77 -10.13 -20.75 4.58
C GLN A 77 -10.97 -20.53 3.32
N LEU A 78 -10.53 -19.67 2.40
CA LEU A 78 -11.30 -19.34 1.21
C LEU A 78 -10.94 -20.26 0.05
N SER A 79 -11.96 -20.90 -0.52
CA SER A 79 -11.83 -21.78 -1.70
C SER A 79 -12.46 -21.21 -2.97
N GLU A 80 -13.38 -20.25 -2.84
CA GLU A 80 -14.12 -19.68 -3.97
C GLU A 80 -13.38 -18.53 -4.68
N ILE A 81 -12.31 -18.02 -4.06
CA ILE A 81 -11.52 -16.90 -4.57
C ILE A 81 -10.04 -17.19 -4.36
N THR A 82 -9.22 -16.89 -5.37
CA THR A 82 -7.78 -17.05 -5.22
C THR A 82 -7.20 -15.95 -4.32
N PRO A 83 -6.07 -16.20 -3.63
CA PRO A 83 -5.40 -15.18 -2.82
C PRO A 83 -5.03 -13.90 -3.59
N THR A 84 -4.73 -14.04 -4.90
CA THR A 84 -4.45 -12.90 -5.79
C THR A 84 -5.71 -12.09 -6.10
N GLU A 85 -6.82 -12.75 -6.42
CA GLU A 85 -8.10 -12.08 -6.66
C GLU A 85 -8.61 -11.37 -5.41
N LEU A 86 -8.49 -12.01 -4.25
CA LEU A 86 -8.85 -11.39 -2.96
C LEU A 86 -7.99 -10.15 -2.70
N ALA A 87 -6.68 -10.24 -2.92
CA ALA A 87 -5.80 -9.08 -2.79
C ALA A 87 -6.19 -7.94 -3.75
N ALA A 88 -6.57 -8.25 -4.98
CA ALA A 88 -7.04 -7.26 -5.94
C ALA A 88 -8.37 -6.60 -5.49
N GLN A 89 -9.29 -7.37 -4.91
CA GLN A 89 -10.55 -6.84 -4.35
C GLN A 89 -10.29 -5.92 -3.14
N VAL A 90 -9.45 -6.35 -2.19
CA VAL A 90 -9.09 -5.52 -1.03
C VAL A 90 -8.41 -4.23 -1.48
N LEU A 91 -7.46 -4.30 -2.40
CA LEU A 91 -6.82 -3.11 -2.97
C LEU A 91 -7.83 -2.22 -3.71
N GLY A 92 -8.81 -2.82 -4.38
CA GLY A 92 -9.97 -2.14 -4.97
C GLY A 92 -10.73 -1.30 -3.94
N VAL A 93 -11.12 -1.90 -2.81
CA VAL A 93 -11.82 -1.18 -1.73
C VAL A 93 -10.96 -0.05 -1.17
N ILE A 94 -9.66 -0.29 -0.94
CA ILE A 94 -8.75 0.75 -0.45
C ILE A 94 -8.71 1.94 -1.42
N VAL A 95 -8.44 1.69 -2.69
CA VAL A 95 -8.16 2.74 -3.68
C VAL A 95 -9.43 3.44 -4.16
N ASN A 96 -10.53 2.72 -4.33
CA ASN A 96 -11.75 3.27 -4.92
C ASN A 96 -12.73 3.81 -3.87
N ASP A 97 -12.71 3.29 -2.65
CA ASP A 97 -13.70 3.64 -1.63
C ASP A 97 -13.08 4.41 -0.47
N VAL A 98 -11.97 3.89 0.12
CA VAL A 98 -11.36 4.48 1.33
C VAL A 98 -10.56 5.75 1.02
N VAL A 99 -9.63 5.69 0.05
CA VAL A 99 -8.76 6.83 -0.30
C VAL A 99 -9.56 8.07 -0.74
N PRO A 100 -10.61 7.95 -1.58
CA PRO A 100 -11.42 9.11 -1.95
C PRO A 100 -12.25 9.70 -0.79
N ALA A 101 -12.59 8.88 0.22
CA ALA A 101 -13.36 9.33 1.38
C ALA A 101 -12.54 10.09 2.43
N ALA A 102 -11.22 9.82 2.53
CA ALA A 102 -10.32 10.55 3.41
C ALA A 102 -9.96 11.92 2.82
N ARG A 103 -10.33 13.01 3.50
CA ARG A 103 -10.06 14.39 3.04
C ARG A 103 -8.79 14.95 3.63
#